data_AF-A0A9P5PQT2-F1
#
_entry.id   AF-A0A9P5PQT2-F1
#
_cell.length_a   1.000
_cell.length_b   1.000
_cell.length_c   1.000
_cell.angle_alpha   90.00
_cell.angle_beta   90.00
_cell.angle_gamma   90.00
#
_symmetry.space_group_name_H-M   'P 1'
#
loop_
_entity.id
_entity.type
_entity.pdbx_description
1 polymer ?
#
loop_
_entity_poly.entity_id
_entity_poly.type
_entity_poly.pdbx_seq_one_letter_code
_entity_poly.pdbx_strand_id
1 'polypeptide(L)'
;MNFLAFVLVAVVAAIPAHACKCLDAGGANNVHNTKSCCADLNGSFQDGNDCAADSISERLSNFRSCCQVEGSVTSDCDFPS
;
A
#
# COMPACT_ATOMS: atom_id res chain seq x y z
N MET A 1 24.31 17.43 -37.33
CA MET A 1 23.27 18.06 -36.49
C MET A 1 22.85 17.03 -35.45
N ASN A 2 23.23 17.25 -34.19
CA ASN A 2 22.96 16.32 -33.09
C ASN A 2 21.51 16.49 -32.62
N PHE A 3 20.66 15.52 -32.90
CA PHE A 3 19.31 15.46 -32.32
C PHE A 3 19.42 14.87 -30.91
N LEU A 4 19.46 15.73 -29.90
CA LEU A 4 19.31 15.31 -28.51
C LEU A 4 17.83 14.97 -28.28
N ALA A 5 17.52 13.68 -28.26
CA ALA A 5 16.22 13.17 -27.85
C ALA A 5 16.10 13.30 -26.32
N PHE A 6 15.25 14.21 -25.85
CA PHE A 6 14.90 14.32 -24.44
C PHE A 6 13.95 13.19 -24.07
N VAL A 7 14.42 12.23 -23.28
CA VAL A 7 13.56 11.20 -22.66
C VAL A 7 12.90 11.83 -21.43
N LEU A 8 11.59 12.09 -21.51
CA LEU A 8 10.77 12.48 -20.37
C LEU A 8 10.43 11.23 -19.55
N VAL A 9 11.13 11.03 -18.44
CA VAL A 9 10.73 10.05 -17.41
C VAL A 9 9.60 10.68 -16.59
N ALA A 10 8.36 10.26 -16.83
CA ALA A 10 7.23 10.63 -15.99
C ALA A 10 7.31 9.84 -14.68
N VAL A 11 7.83 10.47 -13.62
CA VAL A 11 7.69 9.95 -12.25
C VAL A 11 6.27 10.22 -11.82
N VAL A 12 5.41 9.18 -11.87
CA VAL A 12 4.11 9.25 -11.21
C VAL A 12 4.40 9.28 -9.72
N ALA A 13 4.29 10.45 -9.10
CA ALA A 13 4.39 10.58 -7.67
C ALA A 13 3.21 9.85 -7.04
N ALA A 14 3.44 8.64 -6.53
CA ALA A 14 2.51 8.01 -5.62
C ALA A 14 2.37 8.97 -4.42
N ILE A 15 1.18 9.54 -4.23
CA ILE A 15 0.90 10.29 -3.02
C ILE A 15 1.03 9.24 -1.90
N PRO A 16 1.95 9.42 -0.93
CA PRO A 16 2.04 8.46 0.15
C PRO A 16 0.71 8.53 0.90
N ALA A 17 -0.13 7.51 0.76
CA ALA A 17 -1.22 7.29 1.68
C ALA A 17 -0.57 7.23 3.07
N HIS A 18 -0.89 8.13 3.99
CA HIS A 18 -0.17 8.16 5.27
C HIS A 18 -0.38 6.88 6.08
N ALA A 19 -1.45 6.12 5.80
CA ALA A 19 -1.69 4.81 6.36
C ALA A 19 -2.45 3.90 5.38
N CYS A 20 -2.25 2.58 5.53
CA CYS A 20 -2.86 1.51 4.76
C CYS A 20 -3.81 0.67 5.61
N LYS A 21 -4.93 0.28 5.00
CA LYS A 21 -5.97 -0.59 5.55
C LYS A 21 -6.38 -1.63 4.54
N CYS A 22 -6.61 -2.85 4.99
CA CYS A 22 -7.32 -3.86 4.22
C CYS A 22 -8.82 -3.51 4.14
N LEU A 23 -9.42 -3.65 2.96
CA LEU A 23 -10.83 -3.37 2.71
C LEU A 23 -11.56 -4.65 2.33
N ASP A 24 -12.73 -4.88 2.94
CA ASP A 24 -13.63 -5.97 2.57
C ASP A 24 -14.47 -5.62 1.32
N ALA A 25 -15.26 -6.58 0.82
CA ALA A 25 -16.05 -6.41 -0.42
C ALA A 25 -17.02 -5.21 -0.42
N GLY A 26 -17.44 -4.75 0.77
CA GLY A 26 -18.27 -3.55 0.94
C GLY A 26 -17.48 -2.23 1.09
N GLY A 27 -16.15 -2.27 0.97
CA GLY A 27 -15.26 -1.12 1.22
C GLY A 27 -15.05 -0.81 2.71
N ALA A 28 -15.56 -1.66 3.61
CA ALA A 28 -15.36 -1.52 5.04
C ALA A 28 -13.93 -1.91 5.44
N ASN A 29 -13.37 -1.21 6.42
CA ASN A 29 -12.03 -1.50 6.93
C ASN A 29 -12.03 -2.82 7.71
N ASN A 30 -11.12 -3.70 7.33
CA ASN A 30 -10.85 -4.93 8.07
C ASN A 30 -9.63 -4.73 8.97
N VAL A 31 -9.89 -4.34 10.22
CA VAL A 31 -8.85 -4.02 11.22
C VAL A 31 -8.00 -5.25 11.56
N HIS A 32 -8.61 -6.42 11.64
CA HIS A 32 -7.91 -7.67 11.96
C HIS A 32 -6.86 -7.97 10.88
N ASN A 33 -7.28 -7.97 9.61
CA ASN A 33 -6.40 -8.24 8.47
C ASN A 33 -5.34 -7.14 8.34
N THR A 34 -5.71 -5.87 8.52
CA THR A 34 -4.77 -4.74 8.51
C THR A 34 -3.65 -4.94 9.53
N LYS A 35 -4.00 -5.31 10.78
CA LYS A 35 -3.03 -5.53 11.84
C LYS A 35 -2.13 -6.73 11.54
N SER A 36 -2.71 -7.84 11.08
CA SER A 36 -1.96 -9.05 10.72
C SER A 36 -0.94 -8.76 9.62
N CYS A 37 -1.40 -8.20 8.51
CA CYS A 37 -0.56 -7.88 7.36
C CYS A 37 0.50 -6.80 7.66
N CYS A 38 0.17 -5.83 8.52
CA CYS A 38 1.15 -4.83 8.94
C CYS A 38 2.28 -5.47 9.75
N ALA A 39 1.95 -6.41 10.64
CA ALA A 39 2.94 -7.12 11.45
C ALA A 39 3.83 -8.05 10.59
N ASP A 40 3.24 -8.77 9.62
CA ASP A 40 3.96 -9.67 8.71
C ASP A 40 5.00 -8.94 7.85
N LEU A 41 4.72 -7.68 7.50
CA LEU A 41 5.65 -6.82 6.76
C LEU A 41 6.59 -6.03 7.65
N ASN A 42 6.55 -6.29 8.96
CA ASN A 42 7.34 -5.60 9.99
C ASN A 42 7.09 -4.08 9.98
N GLY A 43 5.85 -3.68 9.68
CA GLY A 43 5.35 -2.31 9.66
C GLY A 43 4.92 -1.80 11.04
N SER A 44 4.50 -0.54 11.09
CA SER A 44 4.03 0.15 12.29
C SER A 44 2.52 0.29 12.27
N PHE A 45 1.84 -0.49 13.12
CA PHE A 45 0.39 -0.37 13.31
C PHE A 45 0.07 0.77 14.29
N GLN A 46 -0.75 1.72 13.85
CA GLN A 46 -1.07 2.98 14.54
C GLN A 46 -2.58 3.21 14.58
N ASP A 47 -3.00 4.12 15.46
CA ASP A 47 -4.38 4.65 15.56
C ASP A 47 -5.50 3.61 15.71
N GLY A 48 -5.14 2.36 16.05
CA GLY A 48 -6.07 1.26 16.30
C GLY A 48 -6.62 0.58 15.05
N ASN A 49 -6.30 1.05 13.84
CA ASN A 49 -6.76 0.45 12.59
C ASN A 49 -5.85 0.68 11.38
N ASP A 50 -4.71 1.32 11.55
CA ASP A 50 -3.90 1.84 10.45
C ASP A 50 -2.52 1.21 10.40
N CYS A 51 -2.04 0.84 9.22
CA CYS A 51 -0.63 0.50 9.03
C CYS A 51 0.09 1.69 8.41
N ALA A 52 1.04 2.32 9.11
CA ALA A 52 1.74 3.49 8.59
C ALA A 52 2.47 3.14 7.28
N ALA A 53 2.05 3.74 6.16
CA ALA A 53 2.54 3.31 4.85
C ALA A 53 4.04 3.56 4.67
N ASP A 54 4.57 4.61 5.28
CA ASP A 54 6.00 4.92 5.28
C ASP A 54 6.84 3.76 5.83
N SER A 55 6.32 3.04 6.84
CA SER A 55 7.00 1.89 7.45
C SER A 55 7.04 0.65 6.55
N ILE A 56 6.20 0.60 5.52
CA ILE A 56 6.09 -0.50 4.55
C ILE A 56 6.17 0.01 3.10
N SER A 57 6.76 1.18 2.86
CA SER A 57 6.73 1.89 1.57
C SER A 57 7.28 1.05 0.40
N GLU A 58 8.32 0.25 0.65
CA GLU A 58 8.91 -0.68 -0.33
C GLU A 58 8.12 -1.99 -0.48
N ARG A 59 7.03 -2.16 0.28
CA ARG A 59 6.26 -3.41 0.43
C ARG A 59 4.75 -3.21 0.27
N LEU A 60 4.30 -2.07 -0.26
CA LEU A 60 2.87 -1.75 -0.40
C LEU A 60 2.12 -2.77 -1.29
N SER A 61 2.74 -3.28 -2.34
CA SER A 61 2.18 -4.35 -3.18
C SER A 61 2.06 -5.69 -2.42
N ASN A 62 3.01 -5.98 -1.52
CA ASN A 62 2.93 -7.14 -0.62
C ASN A 62 1.83 -6.96 0.41
N PHE A 63 1.61 -5.74 0.92
CA PHE A 63 0.54 -5.46 1.88
C PHE A 63 -0.84 -5.74 1.28
N ARG A 64 -1.09 -5.26 0.04
CA ARG A 64 -2.31 -5.63 -0.68
C ARG A 64 -2.44 -7.13 -0.88
N SER A 65 -1.37 -7.80 -1.29
CA SER A 65 -1.38 -9.25 -1.51
C SER A 65 -1.73 -10.00 -0.23
N CYS A 66 -1.18 -9.57 0.91
CA CYS A 66 -1.54 -10.11 2.22
C CYS A 66 -3.03 -9.90 2.53
N CYS A 67 -3.56 -8.69 2.35
CA CYS A 67 -4.99 -8.42 2.56
C CYS A 67 -5.87 -9.40 1.77
N GLN A 68 -5.48 -9.72 0.53
CA GLN A 68 -6.19 -10.66 -0.34
C GLN A 68 -6.13 -12.11 0.14
N VAL A 69 -4.97 -12.55 0.65
CA VAL A 69 -4.80 -13.88 1.25
C VAL A 69 -5.63 -14.02 2.52
N GLU A 70 -5.69 -12.97 3.34
CA GLU A 70 -6.46 -12.91 4.59
C GLU A 70 -7.99 -12.73 4.36
N GLY A 71 -8.44 -12.64 3.10
CA GLY A 71 -9.86 -12.62 2.72
C GLY A 71 -10.48 -11.22 2.56
N SER A 72 -9.70 -10.15 2.69
CA SER A 72 -10.10 -8.81 2.23
C SER A 72 -9.96 -8.73 0.70
N VAL A 73 -10.63 -7.78 0.04
CA VAL A 73 -10.58 -7.68 -1.44
C VAL A 73 -9.40 -6.85 -1.94
N THR A 74 -8.96 -5.86 -1.16
CA THR A 74 -7.83 -4.99 -1.50
C THR A 74 -7.27 -4.27 -0.27
N SER A 75 -6.24 -3.44 -0.48
CA SER A 75 -5.79 -2.37 0.41
C SER A 75 -6.24 -1.00 -0.12
N ASP A 76 -6.39 0.00 0.74
CA ASP A 76 -6.67 1.41 0.39
C ASP A 76 -5.40 2.22 0.03
N CYS A 77 -4.21 1.66 0.21
CA CYS A 77 -2.95 2.28 -0.24
C CYS A 77 -2.74 2.11 -1.74
N ASP A 78 -2.19 3.15 -2.37
CA ASP A 78 -1.60 3.04 -3.69
C ASP A 78 -0.32 2.18 -3.63
N PHE A 79 -0.09 1.38 -4.66
CA PHE A 79 1.11 0.55 -4.80
C PHE A 79 1.51 0.46 -6.28
N PRO A 80 2.81 0.43 -6.59
CA PRO A 80 3.25 0.11 -7.94
C PRO A 80 2.83 -1.32 -8.30
N SER A 81 2.31 -1.48 -9.51
CA SER A 81 1.97 -2.77 -10.14
C SER A 81 3.19 -3.42 -10.77
#